data_AF-A0A9E2VSZ2-F1
#
_entry.id   AF-A0A9E2VSZ2-F1
#
_cell.length_a   1.000
_cell.length_b   1.000
_cell.length_c   1.000
_cell.angle_alpha   90.00
_cell.angle_beta   90.00
_cell.angle_gamma   90.00
#
_symmetry.space_group_name_H-M   'P 1'
#
loop_
_entity.id
_entity.type
_entity.pdbx_description
1 polymer ?
#
loop_
_entity_poly.entity_id
_entity_poly.type
_entity_poly.pdbx_seq_one_letter_code
_entity_poly.pdbx_strand_id
1 'polypeptide(L)'
;ERVVEIHVAGLACHEPVGEPERGPGPPEWIDAHAAPIPSILFTMLEQVLDHPSLVSLRAVALEVDTKPIDLIVEEYAEAVRRFSLLVQQTMSRGRAVEQSPGLTPRPASGQEPMCQSDRQQLRDDYARYAQIISGQAPITGPEWQEVAAEATGLTRYRTSYLPHEILHWGGGLTEMFPQTCRALAERGICLTEFVSFWFRSPRPLTHSYDFFLLKIERFLEFVTERAPDARLCAEQESDMLRLAYAQANEVAEPLLEMGQTR
;
A
#
# COMPACT_ATOMS: atom_id res chain seq x y z
N GLU A 1 9.92 -5.28 17.41
CA GLU A 1 10.38 -4.99 16.03
C GLU A 1 9.28 -5.29 15.03
N ARG A 2 9.27 -4.62 13.87
CA ARG A 2 8.35 -4.97 12.79
C ARG A 2 8.92 -6.18 12.05
N VAL A 3 8.14 -7.26 12.00
CA VAL A 3 8.38 -8.33 11.03
C VAL A 3 8.31 -7.69 9.65
N VAL A 4 9.36 -7.89 8.84
CA VAL A 4 9.40 -7.38 7.47
C VAL A 4 9.12 -8.55 6.53
N GLU A 5 8.07 -8.39 5.75
CA GLU A 5 7.78 -9.19 4.56
C GLU A 5 7.87 -8.24 3.35
N ILE A 6 8.55 -8.68 2.30
CA ILE A 6 8.69 -7.89 1.07
C ILE A 6 7.87 -8.57 -0.02
N HIS A 7 6.94 -7.84 -0.59
CA HIS A 7 6.11 -8.30 -1.69
C HIS A 7 6.62 -7.67 -3.00
N VAL A 8 6.68 -8.48 -4.05
CA VAL A 8 7.04 -8.01 -5.40
C VAL A 8 5.90 -8.34 -6.34
N ALA A 9 5.30 -7.30 -6.91
CA ALA A 9 4.13 -7.38 -7.76
C ALA A 9 4.40 -6.83 -9.17
N GLY A 10 3.49 -7.15 -10.09
CA GLY A 10 3.49 -6.61 -11.45
C GLY A 10 3.25 -5.11 -11.47
N LEU A 11 3.84 -4.43 -12.46
CA LEU A 11 3.56 -3.02 -12.73
C LEU A 11 3.20 -2.83 -14.19
N ALA A 12 2.25 -1.93 -14.44
CA ALA A 12 1.84 -1.55 -15.79
C ALA A 12 1.98 -0.05 -15.99
N CYS A 13 2.20 0.39 -17.23
CA CYS A 13 2.19 1.81 -17.55
C CYS A 13 0.79 2.39 -17.27
N HIS A 14 0.76 3.49 -16.54
CA HIS A 14 -0.36 4.40 -16.44
C HIS A 14 -0.57 5.04 -17.81
N GLU A 15 -1.68 4.68 -18.46
CA GLU A 15 -2.14 5.36 -19.67
C GLU A 15 -2.91 6.62 -19.24
N PRO A 16 -2.35 7.83 -19.37
CA PRO A 16 -3.15 9.03 -19.16
C PRO A 16 -4.23 9.12 -20.24
N VAL A 17 -5.47 9.41 -19.84
CA VAL A 17 -6.53 9.73 -20.79
C VAL A 17 -6.20 11.07 -21.47
N GLY A 18 -5.62 11.02 -22.67
CA GLY A 18 -5.62 12.15 -23.61
C GLY A 18 -4.37 13.04 -23.69
N GLU A 19 -3.17 12.60 -23.29
CA GLU A 19 -1.92 13.37 -23.52
C GLU A 19 -1.08 12.83 -24.72
N PRO A 20 -0.43 13.72 -25.49
CA PRO A 20 0.39 13.34 -26.64
C PRO A 20 1.76 12.75 -26.24
N GLU A 21 2.43 12.11 -27.20
CA GLU A 21 3.68 11.35 -27.06
C GLU A 21 4.68 11.91 -26.04
N ARG A 22 5.05 11.06 -25.08
CA ARG A 22 5.95 11.40 -23.96
C ARG A 22 7.41 11.51 -24.41
N GLY A 23 8.11 12.46 -23.80
CA GLY A 23 9.57 12.56 -23.86
C GLY A 23 10.29 11.39 -23.16
N PRO A 24 11.64 11.38 -23.14
CA PRO A 24 12.47 10.24 -22.75
C PRO A 24 12.57 10.02 -21.22
N GLY A 25 11.43 10.05 -20.51
CA GLY A 25 11.35 9.73 -19.09
C GLY A 25 11.08 8.24 -18.84
N PRO A 26 11.33 7.74 -17.62
CA PRO A 26 10.90 6.40 -17.23
C PRO A 26 9.37 6.27 -17.36
N PRO A 27 8.87 5.06 -17.68
CA PRO A 27 7.43 4.81 -17.76
C PRO A 27 6.76 5.14 -16.43
N GLU A 28 5.56 5.73 -16.52
CA GLU A 28 4.77 5.99 -15.34
C GLU A 28 4.08 4.71 -14.91
N TRP A 29 4.69 3.94 -14.02
CA TRP A 29 4.10 2.68 -13.57
C TRP A 29 3.08 2.88 -12.47
N ILE A 30 1.95 2.16 -12.57
CA ILE A 30 1.02 1.91 -11.48
C ILE A 30 1.09 0.44 -11.08
N ASP A 31 0.66 0.19 -9.85
CA ASP A 31 0.45 -1.15 -9.35
C ASP A 31 -0.55 -1.91 -10.24
N ALA A 32 -0.16 -3.11 -10.68
CA ALA A 32 -0.92 -3.93 -11.60
C ALA A 32 -0.53 -5.41 -11.43
N HIS A 33 -1.14 -6.07 -10.45
CA HIS A 33 -0.76 -7.44 -10.04
C HIS A 33 -0.85 -8.47 -11.18
N ALA A 34 -1.70 -8.25 -12.19
CA ALA A 34 -1.83 -9.12 -13.35
C ALA A 34 -0.71 -8.93 -14.40
N ALA A 35 0.04 -7.83 -14.32
CA ALA A 35 1.10 -7.50 -15.26
C ALA A 35 2.42 -8.22 -14.92
N PRO A 36 3.36 -8.33 -15.89
CA PRO A 36 4.69 -8.82 -15.61
C PRO A 36 5.44 -7.94 -14.58
N ILE A 37 6.27 -8.55 -13.75
CA ILE A 37 7.19 -7.84 -12.85
C ILE A 37 8.31 -7.21 -13.69
N PRO A 38 8.46 -5.87 -13.69
CA PRO A 38 9.55 -5.23 -14.41
C PRO A 38 10.91 -5.62 -13.82
N SER A 39 11.91 -5.79 -14.68
CA SER A 39 13.27 -6.16 -14.26
C SER A 39 13.91 -5.17 -13.28
N ILE A 40 13.53 -3.89 -13.33
CA ILE A 40 14.00 -2.88 -12.38
C ILE A 40 13.57 -3.20 -10.94
N LEU A 41 12.40 -3.80 -10.72
CA LEU A 41 11.96 -4.20 -9.38
C LEU A 41 12.83 -5.31 -8.82
N PHE A 42 13.28 -6.24 -9.67
CA PHE A 42 14.26 -7.23 -9.27
C PHE A 42 15.60 -6.57 -8.91
N THR A 43 16.09 -5.62 -9.69
CA THR A 43 17.31 -4.87 -9.34
C THR A 43 17.16 -4.10 -8.02
N MET A 44 16.02 -3.48 -7.77
CA MET A 44 15.75 -2.79 -6.50
C MET A 44 15.68 -3.78 -5.33
N LEU A 45 15.07 -4.95 -5.52
CA LEU A 45 15.04 -6.00 -4.51
C LEU A 45 16.45 -6.47 -4.13
N GLU A 46 17.36 -6.62 -5.11
CA GLU A 46 18.78 -6.95 -4.84
C GLU A 46 19.40 -5.93 -3.87
N GLN A 47 19.18 -4.64 -4.11
CA GLN A 47 19.68 -3.56 -3.26
C GLN A 47 19.06 -3.56 -1.85
N VAL A 48 17.75 -3.80 -1.76
CA VAL A 48 17.05 -3.86 -0.47
C VAL A 48 17.54 -5.06 0.36
N LEU A 49 17.72 -6.23 -0.25
CA LEU A 49 18.17 -7.44 0.43
C LEU A 49 19.62 -7.33 0.93
N ASP A 50 20.47 -6.60 0.20
CA ASP A 50 21.86 -6.34 0.60
C ASP A 50 21.96 -5.38 1.79
N HIS A 51 20.92 -4.58 2.06
CA HIS A 51 20.96 -3.55 3.09
C HIS A 51 21.29 -4.14 4.49
N PRO A 52 22.35 -3.69 5.18
CA PRO A 52 22.87 -4.34 6.38
C PRO A 52 21.89 -4.28 7.56
N SER A 53 21.03 -3.26 7.62
CA SER A 53 20.02 -3.10 8.68
C SER A 53 18.76 -3.94 8.48
N LEU A 54 18.64 -4.67 7.37
CA LEU A 54 17.49 -5.55 7.13
C LEU A 54 17.67 -6.87 7.89
N VAL A 55 17.52 -6.80 9.22
CA VAL A 55 17.72 -7.92 10.16
C VAL A 55 16.41 -8.62 10.53
N SER A 56 15.26 -7.94 10.38
CA SER A 56 13.94 -8.47 10.74
C SER A 56 13.18 -9.09 9.55
N LEU A 57 13.85 -9.34 8.42
CA LEU A 57 13.24 -10.00 7.26
C LEU A 57 12.79 -11.41 7.62
N ARG A 58 11.53 -11.73 7.33
CA ARG A 58 10.95 -13.06 7.54
C ARG A 58 10.54 -13.76 6.26
N ALA A 59 10.16 -13.02 5.22
CA ALA A 59 9.79 -13.59 3.95
C ALA A 59 9.95 -12.58 2.80
N VAL A 60 10.07 -13.13 1.60
CA VAL A 60 9.89 -12.41 0.33
C VAL A 60 8.83 -13.17 -0.46
N ALA A 61 7.78 -12.48 -0.87
CA ALA A 61 6.65 -13.03 -1.60
C ALA A 61 6.60 -12.45 -3.03
N LEU A 62 6.30 -13.31 -4.00
CA LEU A 62 5.92 -12.90 -5.35
C LEU A 62 4.40 -12.88 -5.43
N GLU A 63 3.84 -11.77 -5.88
CA GLU A 63 2.40 -11.65 -6.08
C GLU A 63 2.01 -12.14 -7.48
N VAL A 64 1.17 -13.17 -7.49
CA VAL A 64 0.85 -13.99 -8.68
C VAL A 64 -0.65 -14.32 -8.81
N ASP A 65 -1.46 -13.86 -7.86
CA ASP A 65 -2.88 -14.17 -7.66
C ASP A 65 -3.80 -13.81 -8.85
N THR A 66 -3.34 -12.93 -9.73
CA THR A 66 -4.09 -12.44 -10.89
C THR A 66 -3.39 -12.69 -12.24
N LYS A 67 -2.37 -13.57 -12.27
CA LYS A 67 -1.53 -13.79 -13.45
C LYS A 67 -1.88 -15.09 -14.22
N PRO A 68 -1.66 -15.11 -15.55
CA PRO A 68 -1.66 -16.36 -16.31
C PRO A 68 -0.59 -17.33 -15.79
N ILE A 69 -0.90 -18.64 -15.77
CA ILE A 69 -0.02 -19.68 -15.21
C ILE A 69 1.39 -19.64 -15.82
N ASP A 70 1.50 -19.46 -17.14
CA ASP A 70 2.80 -19.46 -17.81
C ASP A 70 3.70 -18.33 -17.30
N LEU A 71 3.13 -17.14 -17.08
CA LEU A 71 3.83 -15.99 -16.51
C LEU A 71 4.26 -16.24 -15.06
N ILE A 72 3.40 -16.89 -14.26
CA ILE A 72 3.71 -17.28 -12.87
C ILE A 72 4.95 -18.18 -12.85
N VAL A 73 5.00 -19.19 -13.73
CA VAL A 73 6.12 -20.15 -13.80
C VAL A 73 7.41 -19.43 -14.18
N GLU A 74 7.37 -18.55 -15.17
CA GLU A 74 8.54 -17.78 -15.62
C GLU A 74 9.08 -16.86 -14.52
N GLU A 75 8.22 -16.06 -13.89
CA GLU A 75 8.62 -15.13 -12.83
C GLU A 75 9.13 -15.86 -11.59
N TYR A 76 8.49 -16.97 -11.21
CA TYR A 76 8.94 -17.79 -10.09
C TYR A 76 10.31 -18.39 -10.35
N ALA A 77 10.53 -18.95 -11.55
CA ALA A 77 11.82 -19.51 -11.93
C ALA A 77 12.94 -18.45 -11.89
N GLU A 78 12.67 -17.25 -12.41
CA GLU A 78 13.62 -16.15 -12.39
C GLU A 78 13.92 -15.67 -10.95
N ALA A 79 12.89 -15.55 -10.11
CA ALA A 79 13.09 -15.13 -8.74
C ALA A 79 13.87 -16.16 -7.90
N VAL A 80 13.57 -17.45 -8.04
CA VAL A 80 14.34 -18.52 -7.38
C VAL A 80 15.79 -18.47 -7.83
N ARG A 81 16.03 -18.32 -9.14
CA ARG A 81 17.38 -18.26 -9.72
C ARG A 81 18.18 -17.07 -9.17
N ARG A 82 17.57 -15.90 -9.03
CA ARG A 82 18.27 -14.68 -8.59
C ARG A 82 18.37 -14.53 -7.07
N PHE A 83 17.32 -14.88 -6.33
CA PHE A 83 17.14 -14.41 -4.95
C PHE A 83 17.18 -15.51 -3.89
N SER A 84 17.05 -16.79 -4.25
CA SER A 84 16.97 -17.88 -3.26
C SER A 84 18.09 -17.84 -2.22
N LEU A 85 19.34 -17.68 -2.67
CA LEU A 85 20.50 -17.58 -1.78
C LEU A 85 20.52 -16.27 -0.99
N LEU A 86 20.20 -15.14 -1.64
CA LEU A 86 20.27 -13.81 -1.04
C LEU A 86 19.24 -13.68 0.09
N VAL A 87 18.01 -14.14 -0.14
CA VAL A 87 16.94 -14.17 0.87
C VAL A 87 17.33 -15.04 2.06
N GLN A 88 17.86 -16.26 1.81
CA GLN A 88 18.32 -17.14 2.88
C GLN A 88 19.44 -16.53 3.73
N GLN A 89 20.41 -15.88 3.08
CA GLN A 89 21.51 -15.20 3.75
C GLN A 89 21.00 -14.04 4.61
N THR A 90 20.13 -13.20 4.07
CA THR A 90 19.55 -12.05 4.78
C THR A 90 18.70 -12.49 5.96
N MET A 91 17.84 -13.50 5.80
CA MET A 91 17.07 -14.07 6.91
C MET A 91 17.96 -14.70 7.99
N SER A 92 19.06 -15.33 7.60
CA SER A 92 20.01 -15.94 8.54
C SER A 92 20.82 -14.91 9.32
N ARG A 93 21.18 -13.77 8.69
CA ARG A 93 21.83 -12.63 9.34
C ARG A 93 21.01 -12.13 10.53
N GLY A 94 19.69 -12.02 10.36
CA GLY A 94 18.76 -11.70 11.45
C GLY A 94 18.81 -12.69 12.60
N ARG A 95 18.78 -14.00 12.29
CA ARG A 95 18.84 -15.07 13.31
C ARG A 95 20.19 -15.14 14.03
N ALA A 96 21.30 -14.86 13.35
CA ALA A 96 22.63 -14.88 13.96
C ALA A 96 22.80 -13.75 14.99
N VAL A 97 22.22 -12.57 14.74
CA VAL A 97 22.14 -11.47 15.72
C VAL A 97 21.33 -11.89 16.96
N GLU A 98 20.26 -12.65 16.76
CA GLU A 98 19.45 -13.21 17.86
C GLU A 98 20.20 -14.32 18.66
N GLN A 99 21.23 -14.96 18.09
CA GLN A 99 21.90 -16.16 18.65
C GLN A 99 23.36 -15.97 19.12
N SER A 100 23.91 -14.75 19.12
CA SER A 100 25.31 -14.51 19.48
C SER A 100 25.64 -14.97 20.93
N PRO A 101 26.58 -15.92 21.14
CA PRO A 101 26.80 -16.57 22.42
C PRO A 101 27.74 -15.76 23.31
N GLY A 102 27.15 -14.95 24.18
CA GLY A 102 27.85 -14.21 25.24
C GLY A 102 26.96 -13.68 26.36
N LEU A 103 25.64 -13.82 26.24
CA LEU A 103 24.67 -13.46 27.26
C LEU A 103 23.73 -14.66 27.48
N THR A 104 23.49 -14.97 28.74
CA THR A 104 22.65 -16.06 29.24
C THR A 104 21.30 -16.16 28.52
N PRO A 105 20.71 -17.37 28.41
CA PRO A 105 19.43 -17.55 27.73
C PRO A 105 18.35 -16.79 28.51
N ARG A 106 17.99 -15.62 27.99
CA ARG A 106 16.87 -14.82 28.49
C ARG A 106 15.59 -15.58 28.08
N PRO A 107 14.63 -15.82 28.98
CA PRO A 107 13.32 -16.34 28.60
C PRO A 107 12.73 -15.41 27.53
N ALA A 108 11.94 -15.97 26.61
CA ALA A 108 11.25 -15.23 25.56
C ALA A 108 10.29 -14.19 26.16
N SER A 109 10.81 -13.05 26.63
CA SER A 109 10.09 -11.86 27.06
C SER A 109 11.07 -10.70 27.33
N GLY A 110 10.82 -9.59 26.63
CA GLY A 110 11.46 -8.31 26.86
C GLY A 110 12.58 -7.97 25.88
N GLN A 111 12.22 -7.58 24.66
CA GLN A 111 12.98 -6.51 24.00
C GLN A 111 13.00 -5.31 24.96
N GLU A 112 14.10 -4.57 25.06
CA GLU A 112 14.09 -3.32 25.83
C GLU A 112 12.93 -2.45 25.31
N PRO A 113 12.01 -1.99 26.18
CA PRO A 113 10.92 -1.16 25.73
C PRO A 113 11.53 0.09 25.11
N MET A 114 11.32 0.27 23.80
CA MET A 114 11.65 1.52 23.10
C MET A 114 11.24 2.69 23.99
N CYS A 115 12.15 3.64 24.22
CA CYS A 115 11.86 4.77 25.07
C CYS A 115 10.59 5.47 24.55
N GLN A 116 9.74 5.97 25.45
CA GLN A 116 8.54 6.71 25.05
C GLN A 116 8.89 7.90 24.14
N SER A 117 10.07 8.48 24.33
CA SER A 117 10.65 9.52 23.47
C SER A 117 10.82 9.04 22.03
N ASP A 118 11.42 7.86 21.81
CA ASP A 118 11.66 7.33 20.47
C ASP A 118 10.35 6.99 19.75
N ARG A 119 9.37 6.49 20.50
CA ARG A 119 8.02 6.20 19.96
C ARG A 119 7.29 7.47 19.56
N GLN A 120 7.44 8.54 20.33
CA GLN A 120 6.84 9.83 20.02
C GLN A 120 7.52 10.46 18.81
N GLN A 121 8.86 10.47 18.78
CA GLN A 121 9.62 10.96 17.65
C GLN A 121 9.22 10.25 16.35
N LEU A 122 9.11 8.93 16.37
CA LEU A 122 8.69 8.16 15.20
C LEU A 122 7.28 8.56 14.72
N ARG A 123 6.34 8.80 15.64
CA ARG A 123 4.99 9.28 15.28
C ARG A 123 5.04 10.65 14.62
N ASP A 124 5.86 11.56 15.16
CA ASP A 124 6.02 12.91 14.64
C ASP A 124 6.69 12.88 13.25
N ASP A 125 7.65 11.98 13.04
CA ASP A 125 8.31 11.76 11.75
C ASP A 125 7.31 11.22 10.70
N TYR A 126 6.48 10.23 11.06
CA TYR A 126 5.43 9.73 10.16
C TYR A 126 4.37 10.79 9.85
N ALA A 127 3.97 11.60 10.84
CA ALA A 127 3.02 12.68 10.63
C ALA A 127 3.59 13.72 9.65
N ARG A 128 4.87 14.09 9.82
CA ARG A 128 5.59 14.99 8.92
C ARG A 128 5.69 14.39 7.52
N TYR A 129 6.09 13.13 7.40
CA TYR A 129 6.14 12.40 6.14
C TYR A 129 4.79 12.49 5.42
N ALA A 130 3.70 12.11 6.08
CA ALA A 130 2.35 12.12 5.52
C ALA A 130 1.92 13.51 5.04
N GLN A 131 2.19 14.56 5.83
CA GLN A 131 1.88 15.95 5.45
C GLN A 131 2.70 16.41 4.24
N ILE A 132 3.99 16.05 4.18
CA ILE A 132 4.83 16.35 3.02
C ILE A 132 4.30 15.59 1.82
N ILE A 133 4.20 14.25 1.84
CA ILE A 133 3.82 13.50 0.63
C ILE A 133 2.43 13.90 0.08
N SER A 134 1.48 14.25 0.95
CA SER A 134 0.14 14.73 0.57
C SER A 134 0.08 16.20 0.14
N GLY A 135 1.20 16.92 0.18
CA GLY A 135 1.28 18.34 -0.22
C GLY A 135 0.72 19.33 0.80
N GLN A 136 0.44 18.89 2.03
CA GLN A 136 -0.03 19.75 3.13
C GLN A 136 1.11 20.49 3.83
N ALA A 137 2.37 20.06 3.63
CA ALA A 137 3.56 20.69 4.18
C ALA A 137 4.68 20.83 3.13
N PRO A 138 5.56 21.85 3.26
CA PRO A 138 6.71 22.01 2.37
C PRO A 138 7.73 20.88 2.58
N ILE A 139 8.50 20.58 1.53
CA ILE A 139 9.57 19.57 1.54
C ILE A 139 10.76 20.17 2.30
N THR A 140 10.88 19.85 3.59
CA THR A 140 11.92 20.40 4.47
C THR A 140 12.54 19.32 5.35
N GLY A 141 13.86 19.37 5.53
CA GLY A 141 14.61 18.44 6.37
C GLY A 141 15.81 17.86 5.62
N PRO A 142 16.89 17.47 6.31
CA PRO A 142 18.04 16.83 5.70
C PRO A 142 17.67 15.54 4.95
N GLU A 143 16.68 14.80 5.45
CA GLU A 143 16.17 13.56 4.86
C GLU A 143 15.43 13.77 3.52
N TRP A 144 15.08 15.02 3.20
CA TRP A 144 14.36 15.38 1.98
C TRP A 144 15.23 16.11 0.95
N GLN A 145 16.53 16.30 1.20
CA GLN A 145 17.39 17.12 0.34
C GLN A 145 17.41 16.65 -1.12
N GLU A 146 17.53 15.33 -1.34
CA GLU A 146 17.53 14.75 -2.68
C GLU A 146 16.18 14.95 -3.38
N VAL A 147 15.08 14.70 -2.66
CA VAL A 147 13.71 14.89 -3.17
C VAL A 147 13.41 16.36 -3.45
N ALA A 148 13.94 17.27 -2.62
CA ALA A 148 13.80 18.71 -2.82
C ALA A 148 14.61 19.19 -4.04
N ALA A 149 15.78 18.58 -4.29
CA ALA A 149 16.60 18.88 -5.47
C ALA A 149 15.95 18.40 -6.78
N GLU A 150 15.21 17.27 -6.73
CA GLU A 150 14.48 16.72 -7.88
C GLU A 150 12.99 16.50 -7.55
N ALA A 151 12.25 17.61 -7.38
CA ALA A 151 10.84 17.58 -6.97
C ALA A 151 9.85 17.10 -8.05
N THR A 152 10.32 16.73 -9.24
CA THR A 152 9.48 16.31 -10.38
C THR A 152 8.71 15.04 -10.05
N GLY A 153 9.37 14.03 -9.48
CA GLY A 153 8.75 12.76 -9.10
C GLY A 153 7.68 12.96 -8.02
N LEU A 154 7.97 13.74 -6.98
CA LEU A 154 7.01 14.02 -5.91
C LEU A 154 5.85 14.90 -6.39
N THR A 155 6.11 15.87 -7.27
CA THR A 155 5.05 16.65 -7.92
C THR A 155 4.12 15.74 -8.70
N ARG A 156 4.66 14.85 -9.54
CA ARG A 156 3.88 13.88 -10.32
C ARG A 156 3.09 12.93 -9.42
N TYR A 157 3.70 12.44 -8.34
CA TYR A 157 2.99 11.64 -7.35
C TYR A 157 1.76 12.37 -6.81
N ARG A 158 1.92 13.62 -6.38
CA ARG A 158 0.83 14.43 -5.80
C ARG A 158 -0.26 14.80 -6.81
N THR A 159 0.10 15.08 -8.06
CA THR A 159 -0.85 15.62 -9.04
C THR A 159 -1.51 14.55 -9.90
N SER A 160 -0.89 13.38 -10.03
CA SER A 160 -1.33 12.34 -10.96
C SER A 160 -1.61 11.02 -10.24
N TYR A 161 -0.62 10.46 -9.55
CA TYR A 161 -0.76 9.14 -8.91
C TYR A 161 -1.69 9.16 -7.71
N LEU A 162 -1.43 10.01 -6.71
CA LEU A 162 -2.21 10.04 -5.49
C LEU A 162 -3.70 10.31 -5.73
N PRO A 163 -4.11 11.27 -6.59
CA PRO A 163 -5.52 11.41 -6.97
C PRO A 163 -6.07 10.15 -7.63
N HIS A 164 -5.29 9.52 -8.52
CA HIS A 164 -5.71 8.29 -9.19
C HIS A 164 -5.91 7.14 -8.19
N GLU A 165 -4.99 6.93 -7.26
CA GLU A 165 -5.09 5.93 -6.19
C GLU A 165 -6.37 6.13 -5.37
N ILE A 166 -6.60 7.36 -4.88
CA ILE A 166 -7.80 7.67 -4.09
C ILE A 166 -9.10 7.46 -4.87
N LEU A 167 -9.12 7.76 -6.16
CA LEU A 167 -10.34 7.66 -6.99
C LEU A 167 -10.58 6.24 -7.52
N HIS A 168 -9.52 5.48 -7.84
CA HIS A 168 -9.61 4.26 -8.64
C HIS A 168 -9.13 2.97 -7.95
N TRP A 169 -8.16 3.05 -7.03
CA TRP A 169 -7.68 1.84 -6.34
C TRP A 169 -8.73 1.29 -5.36
N GLY A 170 -8.74 -0.03 -5.19
CA GLY A 170 -9.77 -0.74 -4.43
C GLY A 170 -11.17 -0.66 -5.06
N GLY A 171 -11.29 -0.19 -6.30
CA GLY A 171 -12.57 0.04 -6.98
C GLY A 171 -12.74 1.52 -7.35
N GLY A 172 -13.20 1.78 -8.58
CA GLY A 172 -13.48 3.15 -9.04
C GLY A 172 -14.68 3.75 -8.33
N LEU A 173 -14.60 5.00 -7.86
CA LEU A 173 -15.74 5.62 -7.16
C LEU A 173 -17.04 5.61 -7.98
N THR A 174 -16.95 5.78 -9.29
CA THR A 174 -18.11 5.72 -10.20
C THR A 174 -18.71 4.32 -10.33
N GLU A 175 -17.93 3.28 -10.06
CA GLU A 175 -18.36 1.88 -10.07
C GLU A 175 -18.87 1.44 -8.69
N MET A 176 -18.20 1.91 -7.63
CA MET A 176 -18.59 1.69 -6.25
C MET A 176 -19.90 2.40 -5.90
N PHE A 177 -20.09 3.64 -6.39
CA PHE A 177 -21.21 4.52 -6.06
C PHE A 177 -21.90 5.11 -7.31
N PRO A 178 -22.37 4.28 -8.25
CA PRO A 178 -22.87 4.74 -9.56
C PRO A 178 -24.04 5.71 -9.48
N GLN A 179 -24.93 5.57 -8.49
CA GLN A 179 -26.10 6.42 -8.34
C GLN A 179 -25.73 7.71 -7.60
N THR A 180 -24.95 7.61 -6.53
CA THR A 180 -24.46 8.79 -5.80
C THR A 180 -23.57 9.67 -6.69
N CYS A 181 -22.66 9.09 -7.46
CA CYS A 181 -21.80 9.86 -8.37
C CYS A 181 -22.61 10.60 -9.45
N ARG A 182 -23.70 10.02 -9.95
CA ARG A 182 -24.62 10.73 -10.87
C ARG A 182 -25.30 11.91 -10.17
N ALA A 183 -25.80 11.72 -8.95
CA ALA A 183 -26.43 12.79 -8.18
C ALA A 183 -25.47 13.94 -7.83
N LEU A 184 -24.19 13.64 -7.57
CA LEU A 184 -23.14 14.64 -7.37
C LEU A 184 -22.86 15.42 -8.65
N ALA A 185 -22.73 14.72 -9.79
CA ALA A 185 -22.49 15.35 -11.09
C ALA A 185 -23.64 16.28 -11.50
N GLU A 186 -24.89 15.89 -11.26
CA GLU A 186 -26.08 16.74 -11.48
C GLU A 186 -26.05 18.05 -10.68
N ARG A 187 -25.36 18.06 -9.52
CA ARG A 187 -25.14 19.24 -8.68
C ARG A 187 -23.87 20.02 -9.05
N GLY A 188 -23.14 19.58 -10.07
CA GLY A 188 -21.86 20.17 -10.46
C GLY A 188 -20.72 19.93 -9.47
N ILE A 189 -20.84 18.93 -8.58
CA ILE A 189 -19.79 18.57 -7.63
C ILE A 189 -18.81 17.64 -8.33
N CYS A 190 -17.55 18.06 -8.44
CA CYS A 190 -16.52 17.27 -9.10
C CYS A 190 -15.97 16.19 -8.17
N LEU A 191 -15.82 14.95 -8.64
CA LEU A 191 -15.23 13.88 -7.84
C LEU A 191 -13.78 14.18 -7.43
N THR A 192 -13.06 15.02 -8.15
CA THR A 192 -11.70 15.44 -7.75
C THR A 192 -11.69 16.21 -6.42
N GLU A 193 -12.81 16.84 -6.02
CA GLU A 193 -12.95 17.48 -4.71
C GLU A 193 -12.86 16.46 -3.57
N PHE A 194 -13.17 15.18 -3.82
CA PHE A 194 -13.00 14.11 -2.84
C PHE A 194 -11.54 13.90 -2.45
N VAL A 195 -10.60 14.10 -3.39
CA VAL A 195 -9.15 13.96 -3.10
C VAL A 195 -8.72 15.02 -2.09
N SER A 196 -9.14 16.27 -2.26
CA SER A 196 -8.88 17.33 -1.28
C SER A 196 -9.58 17.04 0.06
N PHE A 197 -10.82 16.53 0.02
CA PHE A 197 -11.54 16.12 1.22
C PHE A 197 -10.79 15.04 2.00
N TRP A 198 -10.19 14.06 1.30
CA TRP A 198 -9.49 12.91 1.88
C TRP A 198 -8.43 13.33 2.91
N PHE A 199 -7.61 14.33 2.58
CA PHE A 199 -6.47 14.77 3.41
C PHE A 199 -6.81 15.86 4.44
N ARG A 200 -8.05 16.34 4.48
CA ARG A 200 -8.42 17.49 5.32
C ARG A 200 -8.27 17.25 6.82
N SER A 201 -8.48 16.00 7.28
CA SER A 201 -8.36 15.64 8.69
C SER A 201 -7.64 14.29 8.84
N PRO A 202 -6.58 14.20 9.65
CA PRO A 202 -5.95 12.93 9.96
C PRO A 202 -6.92 12.06 10.77
N ARG A 203 -7.01 10.76 10.44
CA ARG A 203 -7.88 9.82 11.14
C ARG A 203 -7.05 8.83 11.96
N PRO A 204 -7.31 8.68 13.27
CA PRO A 204 -6.67 7.63 14.04
C PRO A 204 -7.16 6.27 13.56
N LEU A 205 -6.25 5.35 13.30
CA LEU A 205 -6.59 3.96 12.99
C LEU A 205 -6.99 3.27 14.29
N THR A 206 -8.30 3.10 14.50
CA THR A 206 -8.86 2.38 15.65
C THR A 206 -8.95 0.88 15.41
N HIS A 207 -8.81 0.45 14.15
CA HIS A 207 -8.88 -0.94 13.70
C HIS A 207 -7.73 -1.27 12.74
N SER A 208 -7.63 -2.52 12.29
CA SER A 208 -6.73 -2.90 11.20
C SER A 208 -6.99 -2.03 9.98
N TYR A 209 -5.92 -1.55 9.36
CA TYR A 209 -6.03 -0.67 8.20
C TYR A 209 -6.58 -1.45 7.01
N ASP A 210 -7.69 -0.97 6.47
CA ASP A 210 -8.33 -1.49 5.26
C ASP A 210 -8.69 -0.30 4.37
N PHE A 211 -7.98 -0.16 3.24
CA PHE A 211 -8.16 0.98 2.35
C PHE A 211 -9.54 0.99 1.71
N PHE A 212 -10.12 -0.17 1.38
CA PHE A 212 -11.44 -0.28 0.76
C PHE A 212 -12.53 0.23 1.71
N LEU A 213 -12.52 -0.26 2.95
CA LEU A 213 -13.48 0.18 3.97
C LEU A 213 -13.30 1.65 4.34
N LEU A 214 -12.05 2.10 4.47
CA LEU A 214 -11.75 3.51 4.72
C LEU A 214 -12.27 4.39 3.56
N LYS A 215 -12.13 3.96 2.32
CA LYS A 215 -12.59 4.69 1.14
C LYS A 215 -14.11 4.87 1.13
N ILE A 216 -14.85 3.81 1.44
CA ILE A 216 -16.31 3.85 1.59
C ILE A 216 -16.71 4.87 2.66
N GLU A 217 -16.11 4.79 3.85
CA GLU A 217 -16.45 5.70 4.94
C GLU A 217 -16.15 7.17 4.60
N ARG A 218 -14.97 7.44 4.05
CA ARG A 218 -14.58 8.80 3.68
C ARG A 218 -15.47 9.36 2.58
N PHE A 219 -15.87 8.54 1.61
CA PHE A 219 -16.76 8.98 0.55
C PHE A 219 -18.17 9.28 1.08
N LEU A 220 -18.68 8.47 2.01
CA LEU A 220 -19.96 8.75 2.67
C LEU A 220 -19.93 10.07 3.47
N GLU A 221 -18.84 10.34 4.19
CA GLU A 221 -18.64 11.61 4.89
C GLU A 221 -18.60 12.80 3.91
N PHE A 222 -17.93 12.64 2.76
CA PHE A 222 -17.87 13.66 1.70
C PHE A 222 -19.25 13.96 1.13
N VAL A 223 -20.03 12.93 0.79
CA VAL A 223 -21.39 13.08 0.28
C VAL A 223 -22.29 13.74 1.32
N THR A 224 -22.19 13.32 2.58
CA THR A 224 -22.98 13.89 3.67
C THR A 224 -22.75 15.40 3.83
N GLU A 225 -21.52 15.87 3.59
CA GLU A 225 -21.19 17.29 3.65
C GLU A 225 -21.58 18.05 2.38
N ARG A 226 -21.32 17.50 1.20
CA ARG A 226 -21.44 18.22 -0.08
C ARG A 226 -22.78 18.06 -0.78
N ALA A 227 -23.48 16.94 -0.56
CA ALA A 227 -24.81 16.66 -1.09
C ALA A 227 -25.63 15.85 -0.06
N PRO A 228 -26.11 16.48 1.03
CA PRO A 228 -26.82 15.79 2.11
C PRO A 228 -28.08 15.04 1.65
N ASP A 229 -28.67 15.47 0.54
CA ASP A 229 -29.81 14.86 -0.14
C ASP A 229 -29.46 13.56 -0.89
N ALA A 230 -28.21 13.39 -1.32
CA ALA A 230 -27.70 12.14 -1.88
C ALA A 230 -27.24 11.14 -0.80
N ARG A 231 -27.23 11.53 0.48
CA ARG A 231 -26.74 10.70 1.59
C ARG A 231 -27.41 9.33 1.67
N LEU A 232 -28.74 9.27 1.59
CA LEU A 232 -29.47 8.01 1.68
C LEU A 232 -29.05 7.03 0.56
N CYS A 233 -28.78 7.54 -0.63
CA CYS A 233 -28.27 6.75 -1.74
C CYS A 233 -26.86 6.22 -1.45
N ALA A 234 -25.98 7.09 -0.96
CA ALA A 234 -24.60 6.72 -0.61
C ALA A 234 -24.55 5.69 0.53
N GLU A 235 -25.44 5.79 1.53
CA GLU A 235 -25.56 4.81 2.61
C GLU A 235 -25.96 3.44 2.06
N GLN A 236 -26.96 3.39 1.18
CA GLN A 236 -27.40 2.13 0.54
C GLN A 236 -26.28 1.47 -0.26
N GLU A 237 -25.58 2.24 -1.11
CA GLU A 237 -24.44 1.74 -1.88
C GLU A 237 -23.29 1.29 -0.96
N SER A 238 -23.01 2.05 0.10
CA SER A 238 -21.99 1.68 1.10
C SER A 238 -22.30 0.36 1.79
N ASP A 239 -23.56 0.15 2.18
CA ASP A 239 -23.97 -1.05 2.92
C ASP A 239 -23.92 -2.30 2.02
N MET A 240 -24.30 -2.16 0.75
CA MET A 240 -24.14 -3.24 -0.25
C MET A 240 -22.66 -3.62 -0.44
N LEU A 241 -21.77 -2.64 -0.57
CA LEU A 241 -20.33 -2.88 -0.72
C LEU A 241 -19.74 -3.56 0.52
N ARG A 242 -20.09 -3.10 1.73
CA ARG A 242 -19.63 -3.72 2.98
C ARG A 242 -20.10 -5.15 3.12
N LEU A 243 -21.36 -5.43 2.78
CA LEU A 243 -21.92 -6.78 2.81
C LEU A 243 -21.20 -7.70 1.82
N ALA A 244 -21.01 -7.25 0.57
CA ALA A 244 -20.31 -8.03 -0.45
C ALA A 244 -18.85 -8.30 -0.05
N TYR A 245 -18.18 -7.30 0.53
CA TYR A 245 -16.81 -7.44 1.02
C TYR A 245 -16.71 -8.42 2.19
N ALA A 246 -17.63 -8.36 3.16
CA ALA A 246 -17.68 -9.33 4.25
C ALA A 246 -17.88 -10.76 3.72
N GLN A 247 -18.84 -10.95 2.80
CA GLN A 247 -19.11 -12.25 2.19
C GLN A 247 -17.90 -12.81 1.41
N ALA A 248 -17.17 -11.96 0.68
CA ALA A 248 -15.97 -12.38 -0.04
C ALA A 248 -14.85 -12.83 0.90
N ASN A 249 -14.72 -12.20 2.08
CA ASN A 249 -13.67 -12.51 3.04
C ASN A 249 -14.04 -13.62 4.04
N GLU A 250 -15.33 -13.89 4.27
CA GLU A 250 -15.80 -14.98 5.15
C GLU A 250 -15.59 -16.39 4.55
N VAL A 251 -15.38 -16.52 3.24
CA VAL A 251 -15.13 -17.82 2.57
C VAL A 251 -13.68 -18.33 2.77
N ALA A 252 -12.84 -17.58 3.49
CA ALA A 252 -11.42 -17.90 3.72
C ALA A 252 -11.10 -18.51 5.10
N GLU A 253 -12.06 -19.08 5.83
CA GLU A 253 -11.73 -20.07 6.88
C GLU A 253 -11.63 -21.45 6.23
N PRO A 254 -10.42 -22.05 6.12
CA PRO A 254 -10.34 -23.46 5.76
C PRO A 254 -10.99 -24.26 6.88
N LEU A 255 -12.01 -25.03 6.53
CA LEU A 255 -12.45 -26.21 7.28
C LEU A 255 -11.23 -27.13 7.47
N LEU A 256 -10.43 -26.89 8.51
CA LEU A 256 -9.56 -27.88 9.12
C LEU A 256 -10.41 -28.81 10.01
N GLU A 257 -11.42 -29.41 9.40
CA GLU A 257 -11.96 -30.67 9.87
C GLU A 257 -11.79 -31.67 8.75
N MET A 258 -10.74 -32.50 8.84
CA MET A 258 -10.83 -33.93 8.53
C MET A 258 -9.52 -34.63 8.90
N GLY A 259 -9.63 -35.55 9.85
CA GLY A 259 -8.84 -36.79 9.78
C GLY A 259 -7.85 -37.09 10.90
N GLN A 260 -8.24 -37.06 12.18
CA GLN A 260 -7.69 -38.02 13.13
C GLN A 260 -8.54 -39.29 13.11
N THR A 261 -8.20 -40.18 12.18
CA THR A 261 -8.52 -41.61 12.29
C THR A 261 -7.28 -42.41 11.91
N ARG A 262 -6.44 -42.70 12.90
CA ARG A 262 -6.09 -44.06 13.36
C ARG A 262 -4.97 -44.00 14.38
#